data_AF-V6J2U7-F1
#
_entry.id   AF-V6J2U7-F1
#
_cell.length_a   1.000
_cell.length_b   1.000
_cell.length_c   1.000
_cell.angle_alpha   90.00
_cell.angle_beta   90.00
_cell.angle_gamma   90.00
#
_symmetry.space_group_name_H-M   'P 1'
#
loop_
_entity.id
_entity.type
_entity.pdbx_description
1 polymer ?
#
loop_
_entity_poly.entity_id
_entity_poly.type
_entity_poly.pdbx_seq_one_letter_code
_entity_poly.pdbx_strand_id
1 'polypeptide(L)' 'MGEKAMSRRKWTLLYRVEDGQKVHLFELLQRHDLNRRLRDGWKEVKMHS' A
#
# COMPACT_ATOMS: atom_id res chain seq x y z
N MET A 1 -6.91 -13.41 26.85
CA MET A 1 -7.39 -12.27 26.04
C MET A 1 -6.39 -12.09 24.90
N GLY A 2 -6.78 -12.42 23.66
CA GLY A 2 -5.86 -12.35 22.53
C GLY A 2 -5.46 -10.91 22.26
N GLU A 3 -4.16 -10.63 22.36
CA GLU A 3 -3.56 -9.38 21.91
C GLU A 3 -3.80 -9.28 20.41
N LYS A 4 -4.94 -8.70 20.02
CA LYS A 4 -5.19 -8.28 18.64
C LYS A 4 -4.09 -7.28 18.34
N ALA A 5 -3.02 -7.74 17.70
CA ALA A 5 -1.95 -6.89 17.18
C ALA A 5 -2.62 -5.78 16.37
N MET A 6 -2.73 -4.58 16.97
CA MET A 6 -3.23 -3.41 16.27
C MET A 6 -2.25 -3.21 15.12
N SER A 7 -2.66 -3.63 13.92
CA SER A 7 -1.83 -3.53 12.73
C SER A 7 -1.53 -2.05 12.55
N ARG A 8 -0.30 -1.64 12.89
CA ARG A 8 0.13 -0.25 12.84
C ARG A 8 -0.05 0.21 11.41
N ARG A 9 -1.00 1.13 11.22
CA ARG A 9 -1.23 1.82 9.96
C ARG A 9 0.06 2.50 9.55
N LYS A 10 0.52 2.26 8.33
CA LYS A 10 1.75 2.85 7.79
C LYS A 10 1.39 3.71 6.60
N TRP A 11 2.03 4.88 6.49
CA TRP A 11 1.97 5.66 5.27
C TRP A 11 2.70 4.89 4.17
N THR A 12 1.98 4.59 3.10
CA THR A 12 2.50 3.81 1.98
C THR A 12 2.27 4.59 0.70
N LEU A 13 3.35 4.75 -0.07
CA LEU A 13 3.29 5.30 -1.41
C LEU A 13 3.08 4.15 -2.39
N LEU A 14 1.96 4.17 -3.10
CA LEU A 14 1.62 3.23 -4.15
C LEU A 14 1.73 3.90 -5.52
N TYR A 15 1.94 3.10 -6.55
CA TYR A 15 1.82 3.52 -7.93
C TYR A 15 1.20 2.43 -8.79
N ARG A 16 0.52 2.82 -9.87
CA ARG A 16 0.09 1.93 -10.95
C ARG A 16 0.25 2.61 -12.30
N VAL A 17 0.19 1.84 -13.38
CA VAL A 17 0.21 2.38 -14.75
C VAL A 17 -1.20 2.27 -15.30
N GLU A 18 -1.80 3.39 -15.66
CA GLU A 18 -3.09 3.47 -16.34
C GLU A 18 -2.91 4.28 -17.63
N ASP A 19 -3.37 3.73 -18.76
CA ASP A 19 -3.26 4.36 -20.08
C ASP A 19 -1.83 4.84 -20.43
N GLY A 20 -0.82 4.09 -19.99
CA GLY A 20 0.60 4.41 -20.19
C GLY A 20 1.15 5.48 -19.25
N GLN A 21 0.33 6.07 -18.38
CA GLN A 21 0.73 7.05 -17.38
C GLN A 21 0.90 6.42 -16.00
N LYS A 22 1.97 6.81 -15.29
CA LYS A 22 2.21 6.37 -13.91
C LYS A 22 1.42 7.24 -12.93
N VAL A 23 0.43 6.65 -12.29
CA VAL A 23 -0.38 7.28 -11.25
C VAL A 23 0.18 6.91 -9.89
N HIS A 24 0.35 7.90 -9.01
CA HIS A 24 0.85 7.73 -7.65
C HIS A 24 -0.25 8.01 -6.64
N LEU A 25 -0.29 7.22 -5.56
CA LEU A 25 -1.26 7.37 -4.48
C LEU A 25 -0.56 7.24 -3.13
N PHE A 26 -0.71 8.24 -2.27
CA PHE A 26 -0.15 8.23 -0.92
C PHE A 26 -1.29 8.11 0.09
N GLU A 27 -1.35 6.99 0.80
CA GLU A 27 -2.42 6.70 1.74
C GLU A 27 -1.92 5.90 2.95
N LEU A 28 -2.68 5.97 4.04
CA LEU A 28 -2.37 5.29 5.27
C LEU A 28 -3.01 3.89 5.26
N LEU A 29 -2.20 2.83 5.10
CA LEU A 29 -2.68 1.46 4.92
C LEU A 29 -2.36 0.58 6.11
N GLN A 30 -3.26 -0.36 6.41
CA GLN A 30 -2.91 -1.55 7.18
C GLN A 30 -2.39 -2.63 6.24
N ARG A 31 -1.80 -3.68 6.80
CA ARG A 31 -1.25 -4.79 6.00
C ARG A 31 -2.30 -5.43 5.08
N HIS A 32 -3.55 -5.54 5.54
CA HIS A 32 -4.63 -6.09 4.71
C HIS A 32 -5.05 -5.15 3.57
N ASP A 33 -5.08 -3.84 3.81
CA ASP A 33 -5.38 -2.85 2.77
C ASP A 33 -4.29 -2.81 1.71
N LEU A 34 -3.02 -2.84 2.13
CA LEU A 34 -1.88 -2.95 1.23
C LEU A 34 -1.99 -4.22 0.37
N ASN A 35 -2.24 -5.36 0.99
CA ASN A 35 -2.42 -6.62 0.24
C ASN A 35 -3.60 -6.58 -0.73
N ARG A 36 -4.66 -5.81 -0.44
CA ARG A 36 -5.77 -5.58 -1.35
C ARG A 36 -5.33 -4.71 -2.53
N ARG A 37 -4.62 -3.61 -2.28
CA ARG A 37 -4.07 -2.72 -3.32
C ARG A 37 -3.11 -3.46 -4.25
N LEU A 38 -2.22 -4.29 -3.70
CA LEU A 38 -1.31 -5.12 -4.49
C LEU A 38 -2.06 -6.10 -5.41
N ARG A 39 -3.18 -6.67 -4.95
CA ARG A 39 -4.06 -7.52 -5.77
C ARG A 39 -4.83 -6.75 -6.84
N ASP A 40 -5.13 -5.48 -6.58
CA ASP A 40 -5.78 -4.54 -7.51
C ASP A 40 -4.80 -3.96 -8.56
N GLY A 41 -3.53 -4.43 -8.56
CA GLY A 41 -2.52 -4.02 -9.53
C GLY A 41 -1.68 -2.80 -9.12
N TRP A 42 -1.85 -2.29 -7.91
CA TRP A 42 -0.96 -1.28 -7.35
C TRP A 42 0.38 -1.89 -6.96
N LYS A 43 1.43 -1.07 -6.99
CA LYS A 43 2.80 -1.43 -6.58
C LYS A 43 3.27 -0.46 -5.52
N GLU A 44 3.88 -0.97 -4.46
CA GLU A 44 4.50 -0.13 -3.43
C GLU A 44 5.82 0.47 -3.93
N VAL A 45 5.99 1.78 -3.72
CA VAL A 45 7.28 2.47 -3.91
C VAL A 45 8.13 2.18 -2.68
N LYS A 46 9.09 1.26 -2.81
CA LYS A 46 10.14 1.07 -1.81
C LYS A 46 11.23 2.10 -2.06
N MET A 47 11.34 3.09 -1.18
CA MET A 47 12.57 3.87 -1.09
C MET A 47 13.65 2.92 -0.54
N HIS A 48 14.52 2.43 -1.42
CA HIS A 48 15.80 1.88 -0.98
C HIS A 48 16.64 3.09 -0.54
N SER A 49 16.94 3.16 0.77
CA SER A 49 17.98 4.05 1.32
C SER A 49 19.36 3.48 1.05
#